data_AF-A0A1F6D018-F1
#
_entry.id   AF-A0A1F6D018-F1
#
_cell.length_a   1.000
_cell.length_b   1.000
_cell.length_c   1.000
_cell.angle_alpha   90.00
_cell.angle_beta   90.00
_cell.angle_gamma   90.00
#
_symmetry.space_group_name_H-M   'P 1'
#
loop_
_entity.id
_entity.type
_entity.pdbx_description
1 polymer ?
#
loop_
_entity_poly.entity_id
_entity_poly.type
_entity_poly.pdbx_seq_one_letter_code
_entity_poly.pdbx_strand_id
1 'polypeptide(L)'
;MWAGRRGQDYAIQGNILAGEGVVLAMERAFIETKGTLAERLCAALIAGDAEGGDARGKQSAALLVVKAGAGYGGYTDRAVDIRVDDHPEPFRELSRLLTLAQVNYAWNEAWTLFTQKKYAEALPHQERAARLGPENPEVLYDLGVLRLAAGKEAEAIEALKRALALNPKLKQQARGDKDLAGLRGEPAFEALMRE
;
A
#
# COMPACT_ATOMS: atom_id res chain seq x y z
N MET A 1 -6.88 -6.24 33.52
CA MET A 1 -7.03 -4.83 33.99
C MET A 1 -7.71 -4.00 32.90
N TRP A 2 -8.37 -2.88 33.20
CA TRP A 2 -8.81 -1.89 32.19
C TRP A 2 -7.86 -0.70 32.17
N ALA A 3 -7.56 -0.17 30.99
CA ALA A 3 -6.82 1.09 30.84
C ALA A 3 -7.23 1.81 29.56
N GLY A 4 -7.01 3.13 29.52
CA GLY A 4 -7.27 3.95 28.35
C GLY A 4 -6.42 5.22 28.31
N ARG A 5 -6.20 5.73 27.10
CA ARG A 5 -5.42 6.93 26.78
C ARG A 5 -6.17 7.78 25.76
N ARG A 6 -5.89 9.08 25.72
CA ARG A 6 -6.42 10.00 24.69
C ARG A 6 -5.45 11.12 24.42
N GLY A 7 -5.49 11.65 23.21
CA GLY A 7 -4.79 12.87 22.82
C GLY A 7 -5.60 13.68 21.81
N GLN A 8 -4.94 14.60 21.10
CA GLN A 8 -5.57 15.55 20.17
C GLN A 8 -6.52 14.88 19.16
N ASP A 9 -6.12 13.73 18.60
CA ASP A 9 -6.82 13.07 17.48
C ASP A 9 -6.89 11.54 17.62
N TYR A 10 -6.78 11.03 18.86
CA TYR A 10 -6.86 9.59 19.10
C TYR A 10 -7.38 9.27 20.50
N ALA A 11 -7.93 8.06 20.61
CA ALA A 11 -8.19 7.40 21.88
C ALA A 11 -7.76 5.94 21.76
N ILE A 12 -7.23 5.38 22.84
CA ILE A 12 -6.84 3.98 22.97
C ILE A 12 -7.55 3.44 24.19
N GLN A 13 -8.15 2.27 24.05
CA GLN A 13 -8.89 1.62 25.13
C GLN A 13 -8.61 0.13 25.09
N GLY A 14 -8.50 -0.49 26.26
CA GLY A 14 -8.38 -1.94 26.38
C GLY A 14 -8.97 -2.45 27.67
N ASN A 15 -9.56 -3.65 27.60
CA ASN A 15 -10.03 -4.41 28.75
C ASN A 15 -9.23 -5.70 28.84
N ILE A 16 -9.15 -6.26 30.05
CA ILE A 16 -8.39 -7.50 30.33
C ILE A 16 -6.92 -7.39 29.87
N LEU A 17 -6.35 -6.18 29.91
CA LEU A 17 -4.95 -5.96 29.55
C LEU A 17 -4.00 -6.62 30.55
N ALA A 18 -2.84 -7.05 30.06
CA ALA A 18 -1.72 -7.53 30.86
C ALA A 18 -1.20 -6.46 31.83
N GLY A 19 -1.27 -5.18 31.45
CA GLY A 19 -0.94 -4.04 32.31
C GLY A 19 -1.14 -2.70 31.59
N GLU A 20 -0.94 -1.59 32.30
CA GLU A 20 -1.03 -0.24 31.74
C GLU A 20 0.03 0.03 30.66
N GLY A 21 1.18 -0.65 30.73
CA GLY A 21 2.25 -0.59 29.73
C GLY A 21 1.76 -0.77 28.29
N VAL A 22 0.74 -1.62 28.08
CA VAL A 22 0.10 -1.85 26.78
C VAL A 22 -0.38 -0.53 26.14
N VAL A 23 -1.23 0.23 26.83
CA VAL A 23 -1.79 1.48 26.26
C VAL A 23 -0.76 2.62 26.21
N LEU A 24 0.27 2.57 27.07
CA LEU A 24 1.40 3.50 27.01
C LEU A 24 2.22 3.29 25.72
N ALA A 25 2.59 2.04 25.43
CA ALA A 25 3.35 1.67 24.24
C ALA A 25 2.55 1.90 22.95
N MET A 26 1.26 1.56 22.94
CA MET A 26 0.37 1.83 21.79
C MET A 26 0.36 3.32 21.43
N GLU A 27 0.16 4.21 22.41
CA GLU A 27 0.14 5.65 22.15
C GLU A 27 1.50 6.15 21.68
N ARG A 28 2.60 5.73 22.33
CA ARG A 28 3.95 6.13 21.94
C ARG A 28 4.21 5.77 20.47
N ALA A 29 3.92 4.53 20.09
CA ALA A 29 4.08 4.07 18.71
C ALA A 29 3.20 4.84 17.71
N PHE A 30 1.95 5.15 18.07
CA PHE A 30 1.04 5.94 17.23
C PHE A 30 1.54 7.37 16.98
N ILE A 31 2.14 8.01 17.98
CA ILE A 31 2.64 9.40 17.89
C ILE A 31 3.99 9.45 17.14
N GLU A 32 4.88 8.50 17.42
CA GLU A 32 6.25 8.50 16.88
C GLU A 32 6.30 8.01 15.43
N THR A 33 5.48 7.01 15.07
CA THR A 33 5.44 6.43 13.73
C THR A 33 5.01 7.48 12.70
N LYS A 34 5.78 7.59 11.63
CA LYS A 34 5.47 8.47 10.48
C LYS A 34 4.80 7.66 9.37
N GLY A 35 4.17 8.37 8.44
CA GLY A 35 3.43 7.77 7.34
C GLY A 35 1.92 7.92 7.49
N THR A 36 1.19 7.00 6.88
CA THR A 36 -0.26 6.99 6.83
C THR A 36 -0.90 6.69 8.19
N LEU A 37 -2.17 7.05 8.33
CA LEU A 37 -2.96 6.67 9.51
C LEU A 37 -2.97 5.15 9.73
N ALA A 38 -3.03 4.36 8.66
CA ALA A 38 -3.03 2.91 8.73
C ALA A 38 -1.70 2.34 9.28
N GLU A 39 -0.55 2.88 8.85
CA GLU A 39 0.76 2.53 9.43
C GLU A 39 0.82 2.83 10.93
N ARG A 40 0.36 4.02 11.32
CA ARG A 40 0.39 4.45 12.72
C ARG A 40 -0.51 3.60 13.61
N LEU A 41 -1.71 3.25 13.13
CA LEU A 41 -2.63 2.35 13.84
C LEU A 41 -2.07 0.94 13.97
N CYS A 42 -1.47 0.40 12.91
CA CYS A 42 -0.85 -0.93 12.94
C CYS A 42 0.36 -0.97 13.89
N ALA A 43 1.21 0.06 13.85
CA ALA A 43 2.34 0.20 14.77
C ALA A 43 1.87 0.25 16.24
N ALA A 44 0.77 0.95 16.52
CA ALA A 44 0.17 0.96 17.85
C ALA A 44 -0.24 -0.45 18.28
N LEU A 45 -0.99 -1.20 17.45
CA LEU A 45 -1.41 -2.57 17.77
C LEU A 45 -0.23 -3.50 18.05
N ILE A 46 0.82 -3.44 17.23
CA ILE A 46 2.04 -4.25 17.39
C ILE A 46 2.76 -3.89 18.70
N ALA A 47 2.88 -2.60 19.02
CA ALA A 47 3.51 -2.15 20.26
C ALA A 47 2.72 -2.57 21.51
N GLY A 48 1.38 -2.56 21.42
CA GLY A 48 0.52 -3.06 22.49
C GLY A 48 0.69 -4.57 22.73
N ASP A 49 0.76 -5.37 21.65
CA ASP A 49 1.02 -6.81 21.72
C ASP A 49 2.36 -7.12 22.37
N ALA A 50 3.40 -6.33 22.04
CA ALA A 50 4.74 -6.49 22.59
C ALA A 50 4.82 -6.28 24.13
N GLU A 51 3.89 -5.51 24.71
CA GLU A 51 3.74 -5.32 26.16
C GLU A 51 2.82 -6.36 26.81
N GLY A 52 2.47 -7.43 26.09
CA GLY A 52 1.63 -8.53 26.55
C GLY A 52 0.16 -8.44 26.17
N GLY A 53 -0.28 -7.31 25.59
CA GLY A 53 -1.62 -7.16 25.01
C GLY A 53 -2.78 -7.55 25.94
N ASP A 54 -3.72 -8.33 25.40
CA ASP A 54 -4.78 -8.98 26.18
C ASP A 54 -4.19 -10.13 26.99
N ALA A 55 -4.46 -10.15 28.31
CA ALA A 55 -3.92 -11.15 29.23
C ALA A 55 -4.38 -12.59 28.94
N ARG A 56 -5.40 -12.78 28.10
CA ARG A 56 -5.87 -14.10 27.64
C ARG A 56 -5.10 -14.61 26.42
N GLY A 57 -4.31 -13.75 25.77
CA GLY A 57 -3.62 -14.02 24.51
C GLY A 57 -4.30 -13.37 23.31
N LYS A 58 -3.69 -13.58 22.13
CA LYS A 58 -4.09 -12.99 20.85
C LYS A 58 -4.68 -14.04 19.93
N GLN A 59 -5.66 -13.64 19.12
CA GLN A 59 -6.32 -14.53 18.15
C GLN A 59 -6.69 -13.80 16.85
N SER A 60 -7.14 -12.55 16.95
CA SER A 60 -7.59 -11.78 15.81
C SER A 60 -7.09 -10.34 15.86
N ALA A 61 -7.08 -9.69 14.69
CA ALA A 61 -6.77 -8.28 14.56
C ALA A 61 -7.47 -7.71 13.32
N ALA A 62 -7.86 -6.44 13.37
CA ALA A 62 -8.51 -5.77 12.25
C ALA A 62 -8.09 -4.31 12.19
N LEU A 63 -8.12 -3.73 10.99
CA LEU A 63 -7.84 -2.33 10.76
C LEU A 63 -8.79 -1.78 9.70
N LEU A 64 -9.49 -0.71 10.05
CA LEU A 64 -10.39 0.05 9.17
C LEU A 64 -9.94 1.51 9.16
N VAL A 65 -9.69 2.04 7.96
CA VAL A 65 -9.46 3.46 7.70
C VAL A 65 -10.42 3.90 6.61
N VAL A 66 -11.14 4.99 6.88
CA VAL A 66 -12.07 5.59 5.94
C VAL A 66 -11.62 6.98 5.51
N LYS A 67 -11.89 7.32 4.25
CA LYS A 67 -11.65 8.63 3.64
C LYS A 67 -12.72 8.84 2.58
N ALA A 68 -13.32 10.02 2.53
CA ALA A 68 -14.33 10.34 1.54
C ALA A 68 -13.81 10.09 0.11
N GLY A 69 -14.56 9.32 -0.68
CA GLY A 69 -14.22 8.99 -2.06
C GLY A 69 -12.99 8.10 -2.21
N ALA A 70 -12.71 7.25 -1.22
CA ALA A 70 -11.65 6.25 -1.29
C ALA A 70 -12.07 4.98 -2.06
N GLY A 71 -11.15 4.02 -2.12
CA GLY A 71 -11.35 2.79 -2.88
C GLY A 71 -11.28 3.02 -4.39
N TYR A 72 -11.41 1.93 -5.14
CA TYR A 72 -11.24 1.98 -6.59
C TYR A 72 -12.29 2.89 -7.25
N GLY A 73 -11.84 3.89 -8.02
CA GLY A 73 -12.70 4.85 -8.70
C GLY A 73 -13.48 5.80 -7.78
N GLY A 74 -13.20 5.80 -6.47
CA GLY A 74 -13.90 6.63 -5.50
C GLY A 74 -15.35 6.23 -5.20
N TYR A 75 -15.74 5.00 -5.53
CA TYR A 75 -17.10 4.49 -5.31
C TYR A 75 -17.40 4.09 -3.86
N THR A 76 -16.42 4.17 -2.96
CA THR A 76 -16.55 3.79 -1.55
C THR A 76 -15.89 4.83 -0.65
N ASP A 77 -15.97 4.67 0.66
CA ASP A 77 -15.15 5.44 1.61
C ASP A 77 -14.09 4.59 2.31
N ARG A 78 -13.92 3.33 1.92
CA ARG A 78 -12.97 2.39 2.57
C ARG A 78 -11.59 2.53 1.95
N ALA A 79 -10.67 3.17 2.67
CA ALA A 79 -9.28 3.32 2.23
C ALA A 79 -8.44 2.07 2.57
N VAL A 80 -8.61 1.55 3.79
CA VAL A 80 -8.01 0.28 4.21
C VAL A 80 -9.05 -0.47 5.03
N ASP A 81 -9.27 -1.74 4.71
CA ASP A 81 -10.18 -2.61 5.44
C ASP A 81 -9.63 -4.03 5.37
N ILE A 82 -8.95 -4.44 6.43
CA ILE A 82 -8.27 -5.72 6.51
C ILE A 82 -8.56 -6.38 7.85
N ARG A 83 -8.68 -7.70 7.82
CA ARG A 83 -9.04 -8.51 8.98
C ARG A 83 -8.23 -9.80 8.98
N VAL A 84 -7.77 -10.17 10.15
CA VAL A 84 -7.24 -11.49 10.48
C VAL A 84 -8.17 -12.02 11.56
N ASP A 85 -9.14 -12.85 11.15
CA ASP A 85 -10.20 -13.31 12.04
C ASP A 85 -9.73 -14.44 12.98
N ASP A 86 -8.72 -15.22 12.57
CA ASP A 86 -8.10 -16.27 13.39
C ASP A 86 -6.66 -16.55 12.93
N HIS A 87 -5.67 -16.26 13.77
CA HIS A 87 -4.26 -16.59 13.54
C HIS A 87 -3.47 -16.51 14.85
N PRO A 88 -2.47 -17.37 15.12
CA PRO A 88 -1.64 -17.28 16.32
C PRO A 88 -0.82 -15.98 16.39
N GLU A 89 -0.49 -15.39 15.24
CA GLU A 89 0.25 -14.13 15.11
C GLU A 89 -0.57 -13.09 14.32
N PRO A 90 -1.70 -12.59 14.86
CA PRO A 90 -2.66 -11.82 14.06
C PRO A 90 -2.14 -10.44 13.71
N PHE A 91 -1.32 -9.80 14.55
CA PHE A 91 -0.74 -8.49 14.27
C PHE A 91 0.36 -8.53 13.21
N ARG A 92 1.16 -9.61 13.20
CA ARG A 92 2.15 -9.84 12.14
C ARG A 92 1.46 -10.04 10.79
N GLU A 93 0.40 -10.85 10.78
CA GLU A 93 -0.38 -11.08 9.57
C GLU A 93 -1.14 -9.84 9.11
N LEU A 94 -1.70 -9.05 10.05
CA LEU A 94 -2.32 -7.77 9.76
C LEU A 94 -1.32 -6.79 9.11
N SER A 95 -0.07 -6.76 9.57
CA SER A 95 1.00 -5.95 8.97
C SER A 95 1.30 -6.38 7.53
N ARG A 96 1.37 -7.69 7.26
CA ARG A 96 1.53 -8.23 5.90
C ARG A 96 0.37 -7.81 4.99
N LEU A 97 -0.87 -7.96 5.47
CA LEU A 97 -2.07 -7.54 4.74
C LEU A 97 -2.11 -6.02 4.54
N LEU A 98 -1.63 -5.24 5.50
CA LEU A 98 -1.54 -3.79 5.38
C LEU A 98 -0.62 -3.37 4.25
N THR A 99 0.55 -3.99 4.11
CA THR A 99 1.45 -3.71 2.98
C THR A 99 0.74 -3.93 1.64
N LEU A 100 0.02 -5.05 1.48
CA LEU A 100 -0.75 -5.34 0.27
C LEU A 100 -1.88 -4.32 0.04
N ALA A 101 -2.62 -3.98 1.10
CA ALA A 101 -3.69 -3.00 1.03
C ALA A 101 -3.15 -1.60 0.64
N GLN A 102 -1.96 -1.23 1.12
CA GLN A 102 -1.34 0.04 0.77
C GLN A 102 -0.79 0.10 -0.65
N VAL A 103 -0.25 -1.02 -1.17
CA VAL A 103 0.08 -1.13 -2.60
C VAL A 103 -1.17 -0.86 -3.42
N ASN A 104 -2.26 -1.57 -3.14
CA ASN A 104 -3.52 -1.42 -3.87
C ASN A 104 -4.11 -0.02 -3.73
N TYR A 105 -4.09 0.56 -2.52
CA TYR A 105 -4.57 1.92 -2.29
C TYR A 105 -3.78 2.93 -3.11
N ALA A 106 -2.45 2.89 -3.06
CA ALA A 106 -1.59 3.81 -3.81
C ALA A 106 -1.74 3.62 -5.33
N TRP A 107 -1.82 2.38 -5.80
CA TRP A 107 -2.02 2.07 -7.21
C TRP A 107 -3.37 2.56 -7.72
N ASN A 108 -4.44 2.40 -6.95
CA ASN A 108 -5.77 2.88 -7.31
C ASN A 108 -5.86 4.41 -7.36
N GLU A 109 -5.24 5.12 -6.41
CA GLU A 109 -5.17 6.59 -6.45
C GLU A 109 -4.41 7.06 -7.70
N ALA A 110 -3.30 6.40 -8.03
CA ALA A 110 -2.53 6.70 -9.24
C ALA A 110 -3.36 6.49 -10.51
N TRP A 111 -4.05 5.36 -10.63
CA TRP A 111 -4.89 5.07 -11.79
C TRP A 111 -6.06 6.03 -11.92
N THR A 112 -6.69 6.39 -10.80
CA THR A 112 -7.78 7.38 -10.78
C THR A 112 -7.31 8.72 -11.32
N LEU A 113 -6.15 9.22 -10.88
CA LEU A 113 -5.56 10.45 -11.37
C LEU A 113 -5.10 10.34 -12.84
N PHE A 114 -4.58 9.19 -13.25
CA PHE A 114 -4.20 8.91 -14.63
C PHE A 114 -5.38 9.01 -15.59
N THR A 115 -6.53 8.41 -15.26
CA THR A 115 -7.75 8.51 -16.08
C THR A 115 -8.29 9.95 -16.18
N GLN A 116 -8.00 10.79 -15.19
CA GLN A 116 -8.28 12.23 -15.19
C GLN A 116 -7.21 13.05 -15.94
N LYS A 117 -6.22 12.41 -16.56
CA LYS A 117 -5.06 13.01 -17.24
C LYS A 117 -4.16 13.85 -16.32
N LYS A 118 -4.22 13.63 -15.01
CA LYS A 118 -3.41 14.33 -14.00
C LYS A 118 -2.11 13.55 -13.73
N TYR A 119 -1.27 13.40 -14.75
CA TYR A 119 -0.10 12.50 -14.70
C TYR A 119 0.93 12.90 -13.63
N ALA A 120 1.16 14.21 -13.47
CA ALA A 120 2.10 14.72 -12.46
C ALA A 120 1.65 14.41 -11.02
N GLU A 121 0.34 14.42 -10.77
CA GLU A 121 -0.23 14.06 -9.46
C GLU A 121 -0.29 12.53 -9.27
N ALA A 122 -0.51 11.77 -10.35
CA ALA A 122 -0.60 10.31 -10.32
C ALA A 122 0.75 9.64 -10.01
N LEU A 123 1.84 10.18 -10.56
CA LEU A 123 3.17 9.53 -10.51
C LEU A 123 3.67 9.25 -9.09
N PRO A 124 3.61 10.19 -8.11
CA PRO A 124 4.01 9.92 -6.72
C PRO A 124 3.25 8.74 -6.08
N HIS A 125 1.98 8.55 -6.42
CA HIS A 125 1.17 7.43 -5.93
C HIS A 125 1.64 6.10 -6.54
N GLN A 126 1.91 6.09 -7.85
CA GLN A 126 2.42 4.89 -8.52
C GLN A 126 3.82 4.51 -8.06
N GLU A 127 4.69 5.49 -7.87
CA GLU A 127 6.02 5.27 -7.30
C GLU A 127 5.94 4.71 -5.87
N ARG A 128 4.98 5.18 -5.07
CA ARG A 128 4.73 4.57 -3.75
C ARG A 128 4.27 3.13 -3.87
N ALA A 129 3.34 2.82 -4.77
CA ALA A 129 2.89 1.45 -5.01
C ALA A 129 4.06 0.54 -5.40
N ALA A 130 4.92 0.98 -6.32
CA ALA A 130 6.10 0.22 -6.75
C ALA A 130 7.19 0.09 -5.67
N ARG A 131 7.33 1.05 -4.77
CA ARG A 131 8.23 0.92 -3.60
C ARG A 131 7.71 -0.12 -2.60
N LEU A 132 6.39 -0.18 -2.39
CA LEU A 132 5.76 -1.11 -1.46
C LEU A 132 5.62 -2.53 -2.05
N GLY A 133 5.46 -2.63 -3.38
CA GLY A 133 5.34 -3.89 -4.13
C GLY A 133 6.40 -4.00 -5.23
N PRO A 134 7.70 -4.06 -4.88
CA PRO A 134 8.80 -4.01 -5.86
C PRO A 134 8.90 -5.24 -6.78
N GLU A 135 8.17 -6.31 -6.46
CA GLU A 135 8.10 -7.56 -7.22
C GLU A 135 6.73 -7.78 -7.86
N ASN A 136 5.82 -6.79 -7.81
CA ASN A 136 4.53 -6.88 -8.49
C ASN A 136 4.71 -6.40 -9.96
N PRO A 137 4.62 -7.31 -10.95
CA PRO A 137 4.89 -6.95 -12.34
C PRO A 137 3.86 -5.97 -12.91
N GLU A 138 2.59 -6.07 -12.52
CA GLU A 138 1.54 -5.18 -13.00
C GLU A 138 1.72 -3.75 -12.47
N VAL A 139 2.11 -3.58 -11.20
CA VAL A 139 2.43 -2.27 -10.61
C VAL A 139 3.64 -1.63 -11.32
N LEU A 140 4.66 -2.43 -11.64
CA LEU A 140 5.84 -1.96 -12.36
C LEU A 140 5.53 -1.61 -13.82
N TYR A 141 4.63 -2.37 -14.46
CA TYR A 141 4.15 -2.09 -15.81
C TYR A 141 3.45 -0.74 -15.85
N ASP A 142 2.50 -0.52 -14.95
CA ASP A 142 1.75 0.74 -14.85
C ASP A 142 2.65 1.91 -14.43
N LEU A 143 3.72 1.66 -13.65
CA LEU A 143 4.75 2.67 -13.41
C LEU A 143 5.45 3.08 -14.70
N GLY A 144 5.74 2.12 -15.59
CA GLY A 144 6.27 2.40 -16.92
C GLY A 144 5.32 3.28 -17.75
N VAL A 145 4.04 2.90 -17.81
CA VAL A 145 3.00 3.66 -18.50
C VAL A 145 2.90 5.10 -17.97
N LEU A 146 2.82 5.27 -16.65
CA LEU A 146 2.69 6.59 -16.02
C LEU A 146 3.94 7.45 -16.21
N ARG A 147 5.15 6.85 -16.17
CA ARG A 147 6.40 7.57 -16.42
C ARG A 147 6.48 8.08 -17.86
N LEU A 148 6.06 7.26 -18.82
CA LEU A 148 5.99 7.68 -20.21
C LEU A 148 5.01 8.84 -20.40
N ALA A 149 3.81 8.74 -19.81
CA ALA A 149 2.82 9.83 -19.84
C ALA A 149 3.32 11.11 -19.17
N ALA A 150 4.24 11.00 -18.20
CA ALA A 150 4.93 12.12 -17.57
C ALA A 150 6.18 12.60 -18.33
N GLY A 151 6.48 12.06 -19.52
CA GLY A 151 7.64 12.43 -20.34
C GLY A 151 8.97 11.84 -19.90
N LYS A 152 8.96 10.88 -18.97
CA LYS A 152 10.15 10.21 -18.42
C LYS A 152 10.44 8.90 -19.15
N GLU A 153 10.78 9.01 -20.43
CA GLU A 153 10.89 7.87 -21.34
C GLU A 153 11.90 6.80 -20.88
N ALA A 154 13.13 7.20 -20.54
CA ALA A 154 14.16 6.28 -20.09
C ALA A 154 13.75 5.52 -18.81
N GLU A 155 13.13 6.23 -17.86
CA GLU A 155 12.64 5.61 -16.61
C GLU A 155 11.44 4.68 -16.86
N ALA A 156 10.66 4.93 -17.91
CA ALA A 156 9.54 4.09 -18.32
C ALA A 156 10.04 2.75 -18.86
N ILE A 157 11.02 2.76 -19.76
CA ILE A 157 11.63 1.56 -20.35
C ILE A 157 12.25 0.68 -19.25
N GLU A 158 12.94 1.26 -18.26
CA GLU A 158 13.49 0.50 -17.14
C GLU A 158 12.42 -0.16 -16.26
N ALA A 159 11.29 0.52 -16.03
CA ALA A 159 10.18 -0.05 -15.28
C ALA A 159 9.52 -1.21 -16.07
N LEU A 160 9.29 -1.02 -17.38
CA LEU A 160 8.74 -2.04 -18.26
C LEU A 160 9.68 -3.25 -18.35
N LYS A 161 10.98 -3.05 -18.48
CA LYS A 161 11.97 -4.13 -18.49
C LYS A 161 11.85 -5.01 -17.25
N ARG A 162 11.76 -4.40 -16.07
CA ARG A 162 11.57 -5.13 -14.80
C ARG A 162 10.23 -5.88 -14.77
N ALA A 163 9.14 -5.22 -15.18
CA ALA A 163 7.82 -5.84 -15.23
C ALA A 163 7.80 -7.08 -16.14
N LEU A 164 8.39 -6.98 -17.33
CA LEU A 164 8.42 -8.06 -18.32
C LEU A 164 9.36 -9.20 -17.92
N ALA A 165 10.43 -8.91 -17.16
CA ALA A 165 11.28 -9.93 -16.59
C ALA A 165 10.56 -10.77 -15.53
N LEU A 166 9.71 -10.13 -14.71
CA LEU A 166 8.90 -10.79 -13.68
C LEU A 166 7.68 -11.52 -14.27
N ASN A 167 7.03 -10.94 -15.29
CA ASN A 167 5.91 -11.55 -15.99
C ASN A 167 6.03 -11.35 -17.52
N PRO A 168 6.66 -12.31 -18.23
CA PRO A 168 6.83 -12.23 -19.69
C PRO A 168 5.53 -12.15 -20.49
N LYS A 169 4.37 -12.55 -19.91
CA LYS A 169 3.07 -12.48 -20.59
C LYS A 169 2.63 -11.04 -20.85
N LEU A 170 3.14 -10.09 -20.07
CA LEU A 170 2.87 -8.66 -20.27
C LEU A 170 3.42 -8.11 -21.59
N LYS A 171 4.32 -8.84 -22.29
CA LYS A 171 4.82 -8.43 -23.62
C LYS A 171 3.70 -8.30 -24.65
N GLN A 172 2.72 -9.21 -24.61
CA GLN A 172 1.58 -9.13 -25.54
C GLN A 172 0.75 -7.87 -25.29
N GLN A 173 0.52 -7.54 -24.02
CA GLN A 173 -0.14 -6.31 -23.62
C GLN A 173 0.67 -5.08 -24.06
N ALA A 174 1.97 -5.04 -23.76
CA ALA A 174 2.86 -3.93 -24.10
C ALA A 174 2.84 -3.56 -25.60
N ARG A 175 2.83 -4.55 -26.49
CA ARG A 175 2.77 -4.32 -27.95
C ARG A 175 1.46 -3.65 -28.40
N GLY A 176 0.36 -4.04 -27.78
CA GLY A 176 -0.99 -3.56 -28.11
C GLY A 176 -1.40 -2.30 -27.35
N ASP A 177 -0.68 -1.97 -26.28
CA ASP A 177 -0.99 -0.84 -25.40
C ASP A 177 -0.87 0.48 -26.16
N LYS A 178 -1.92 1.30 -26.06
CA LYS A 178 -1.98 2.61 -26.70
C LYS A 178 -1.23 3.65 -25.89
N ASP A 179 -1.17 3.48 -24.58
CA ASP A 179 -0.46 4.42 -23.70
C ASP A 179 1.05 4.31 -23.89
N LEU A 180 1.54 3.15 -24.38
CA LEU A 180 2.95 2.94 -24.77
C LEU A 180 3.25 3.26 -26.23
N ALA A 181 2.30 3.83 -27.00
CA ALA A 181 2.52 4.10 -28.41
C ALA A 181 3.71 5.03 -28.69
N GLY A 182 4.04 5.93 -27.75
CA GLY A 182 5.20 6.82 -27.83
C GLY A 182 6.55 6.11 -27.80
N LEU A 183 6.62 4.85 -27.33
CA LEU A 183 7.85 4.05 -27.32
C LEU A 183 8.05 3.19 -28.58
N ARG A 184 7.07 3.18 -29.49
CA ARG A 184 7.16 2.34 -30.70
C ARG A 184 8.25 2.87 -31.61
N GLY A 185 9.17 2.00 -32.02
CA GLY A 185 10.36 2.38 -32.77
C GLY A 185 11.56 2.79 -31.90
N GLU A 186 11.39 2.98 -30.58
CA GLU A 186 12.52 3.19 -29.69
C GLU A 186 13.37 1.92 -29.59
N PRO A 187 14.67 1.95 -29.95
CA PRO A 187 15.48 0.73 -30.04
C PRO A 187 15.49 -0.11 -28.77
N ALA A 188 15.48 0.55 -27.60
CA ALA A 188 15.46 -0.11 -26.30
C ALA A 188 14.11 -0.80 -26.02
N PHE A 189 12.98 -0.17 -26.37
CA PHE A 189 11.66 -0.79 -26.23
C PHE A 189 11.49 -1.96 -27.20
N GLU A 190 11.91 -1.80 -28.47
CA GLU A 190 11.86 -2.87 -29.47
C GLU A 190 12.77 -4.06 -29.12
N ALA A 191 13.87 -3.83 -28.39
CA ALA A 191 14.69 -4.92 -27.85
C ALA A 191 13.92 -5.73 -26.80
N LEU A 192 13.24 -5.07 -25.84
CA LEU A 192 12.43 -5.75 -24.82
C LEU A 192 11.31 -6.61 -25.42
N MET A 193 10.78 -6.19 -26.59
CA MET A 193 9.72 -6.91 -27.29
C MET A 193 10.24 -8.10 -28.11
N ARG A 194 11.54 -8.23 -28.39
CA ARG A 194 12.09 -9.32 -29.22
C ARG A 194 12.57 -10.52 -28.41
N GLU A 195 13.01 -10.28 -27.18
CA GLU A 195 13.29 -11.32 -26.18
C GLU A 195 12.04 -12.12 -25.83
#